data_AF-A0A8T9C6I9-F1
#
_entry.id   AF-A0A8T9C6I9-F1
#
_cell.length_a   1.000
_cell.length_b   1.000
_cell.length_c   1.000
_cell.angle_alpha   90.00
_cell.angle_beta   90.00
_cell.angle_gamma   90.00
#
_symmetry.space_group_name_H-M   'P 1'
#
loop_
_entity.id
_entity.type
_entity.pdbx_description
1 polymer ?
#
loop_
_entity_poly.entity_id
_entity_poly.type
_entity_poly.pdbx_seq_one_letter_code
_entity_poly.pdbx_strand_id
1 'polypeptide(L)'
;MADDIEWRAVQQTFVYKPELQVLLYTACGLCLRPGPQSWTRHLRQPPHGLGGAPLKRLVELFQTYRLQDPSVVAAPSPRSGGAPPFAVPGLRLLDGFECLACPAGLTRNPQARDLHLSRAHQQKPAQHKKTPLWRACKLQTYFAENRLIRYFVVALKSDHPRLAEDEANQGISYEEEKAATNIVYGFGSHRSAVILWLQRTGIKDCLKGLDKEQIQASFSLFKDADSKPELFLILEVMDKIFSEAHS
;
A
#
# COMPACT_ATOMS: atom_id res chain seq x y z
N MET A 1 19.56 31.52 6.71
CA MET A 1 19.13 31.02 8.04
C MET A 1 17.79 30.30 7.98
N ALA A 2 16.66 30.92 7.62
CA ALA A 2 15.39 30.19 7.45
C ALA A 2 15.43 29.16 6.30
N ASP A 3 15.93 29.58 5.12
CA ASP A 3 16.12 28.72 3.96
C ASP A 3 17.06 27.52 4.21
N ASP A 4 18.03 27.65 5.12
CA ASP A 4 19.00 26.59 5.43
C ASP A 4 18.41 25.53 6.36
N ILE A 5 17.49 25.92 7.25
CA ILE A 5 16.79 25.01 8.17
C ILE A 5 15.75 24.20 7.40
N GLU A 6 14.99 24.87 6.53
CA GLU A 6 14.00 24.22 5.65
C GLU A 6 14.68 23.25 4.67
N TRP A 7 15.85 23.64 4.12
CA TRP A 7 16.66 22.78 3.28
C TRP A 7 17.18 21.53 4.01
N ARG A 8 17.65 21.67 5.26
CA ARG A 8 18.11 20.53 6.07
C ARG A 8 16.97 19.55 6.37
N ALA A 9 15.77 20.06 6.68
CA ALA A 9 14.60 19.24 6.92
C ALA A 9 14.21 18.43 5.67
N VAL A 10 14.22 19.06 4.49
CA VAL A 10 13.97 18.38 3.21
C VAL A 10 15.04 17.33 2.93
N GLN A 11 16.33 17.62 3.13
CA GLN A 11 17.39 16.63 2.92
C GLN A 11 17.28 15.42 3.86
N GLN A 12 16.87 15.62 5.11
CA GLN A 12 16.71 14.54 6.10
C GLN A 12 15.61 13.54 5.73
N THR A 13 14.72 13.89 4.80
CA THR A 13 13.71 12.96 4.29
C THR A 13 14.26 11.99 3.24
N PHE A 14 15.48 12.20 2.73
CA PHE A 14 16.11 11.32 1.76
C PHE A 14 17.23 10.52 2.41
N VAL A 15 17.19 9.20 2.24
CA VAL A 15 18.19 8.27 2.79
C VAL A 15 18.78 7.47 1.64
N TYR A 16 20.02 7.75 1.29
CA TYR A 16 20.77 6.92 0.37
C TYR A 16 21.26 5.66 1.08
N LYS A 17 20.98 4.48 0.51
CA LYS A 17 21.42 3.18 1.00
C LYS A 17 22.48 2.62 0.04
N PRO A 18 23.78 2.79 0.32
CA PRO A 18 24.84 2.43 -0.62
C PRO A 18 24.93 0.93 -0.90
N GLU A 19 24.50 0.08 0.04
CA GLU A 19 24.55 -1.39 -0.08
C GLU A 19 23.60 -1.88 -1.18
N LEU A 20 22.46 -1.22 -1.31
CA LEU A 20 21.43 -1.51 -2.31
C LEU A 20 21.49 -0.55 -3.50
N GLN A 21 22.31 0.51 -3.41
CA GLN A 21 22.35 1.60 -4.38
C GLN A 21 20.94 2.17 -4.66
N VAL A 22 20.16 2.39 -3.60
CA VAL A 22 18.81 2.97 -3.69
C VAL A 22 18.71 4.25 -2.89
N LEU A 23 17.83 5.15 -3.35
CA LEU A 23 17.51 6.39 -2.66
C LEU A 23 16.10 6.30 -2.09
N LEU A 24 15.99 6.14 -0.77
CA LEU A 24 14.72 6.12 -0.06
C LEU A 24 14.23 7.54 0.20
N TYR A 25 12.97 7.80 -0.09
CA TYR A 25 12.27 8.98 0.39
C TYR A 25 11.31 8.59 1.51
N THR A 26 11.64 8.97 2.74
CA THR A 26 10.96 8.52 3.96
C THR A 26 9.54 9.07 4.08
N ALA A 27 9.25 10.24 3.50
CA ALA A 27 7.89 10.80 3.49
C ALA A 27 6.92 9.96 2.64
N CYS A 28 7.41 9.36 1.55
CA CYS A 28 6.63 8.43 0.71
C CYS A 28 6.71 6.98 1.17
N GLY A 29 7.71 6.66 1.99
CA GLY A 29 8.05 5.30 2.36
C GLY A 29 8.48 4.42 1.18
N LEU A 30 9.07 5.01 0.15
CA LEU A 30 9.43 4.34 -1.11
C LEU A 30 10.75 4.86 -1.65
N CYS A 31 11.44 4.02 -2.41
CA CYS A 31 12.64 4.40 -3.15
C CYS A 31 12.28 5.14 -4.45
N LEU A 32 13.07 6.16 -4.75
CA LEU A 32 12.95 6.91 -5.99
C LEU A 32 13.57 6.13 -7.13
N ARG A 33 12.81 5.97 -8.23
CA ARG A 33 13.35 5.42 -9.47
C ARG A 33 14.46 6.35 -10.00
N PRO A 34 15.66 5.84 -10.33
CA PRO A 34 16.75 6.66 -10.84
C PRO A 34 16.36 7.42 -12.11
N GLY A 35 16.78 8.68 -12.20
CA GLY A 35 16.58 9.51 -13.38
C GLY A 35 16.10 10.92 -13.02
N PRO A 36 16.75 11.99 -13.53
CA PRO A 36 16.38 13.37 -13.23
C PRO A 36 14.91 13.69 -13.53
N GLN A 37 14.38 13.16 -14.63
CA GLN A 37 12.98 13.34 -15.01
C GLN A 37 12.02 12.64 -14.05
N SER A 38 12.37 11.42 -13.60
CA SER A 38 11.60 10.65 -12.63
C SER A 38 11.50 11.39 -11.29
N TRP A 39 12.64 11.88 -10.77
CA TRP A 39 12.69 12.64 -9.52
C TRP A 39 11.95 13.96 -9.64
N THR A 40 12.18 14.72 -10.71
CA THR A 40 11.50 15.99 -10.98
C THR A 40 9.99 15.80 -11.02
N ARG A 41 9.51 14.78 -11.74
CA ARG A 41 8.10 14.45 -11.81
C ARG A 41 7.56 14.11 -10.42
N HIS A 42 8.20 13.19 -9.71
CA HIS A 42 7.74 12.75 -8.38
C HIS A 42 7.65 13.91 -7.39
N LEU A 43 8.72 14.70 -7.25
CA LEU A 43 8.81 15.77 -6.26
C LEU A 43 7.87 16.95 -6.56
N ARG A 44 7.45 17.14 -7.82
CA ARG A 44 6.44 18.15 -8.18
C ARG A 44 5.02 17.72 -7.88
N GLN A 45 4.74 16.42 -7.83
CA GLN A 45 3.39 15.92 -7.58
C GLN A 45 3.02 16.12 -6.10
N PRO A 46 1.72 16.28 -5.79
CA PRO A 46 1.23 16.19 -4.42
C PRO A 46 1.61 14.85 -3.77
N PRO A 47 1.89 14.83 -2.46
CA PRO A 47 1.79 15.94 -1.50
C PRO A 47 3.01 16.87 -1.46
N HIS A 48 4.03 16.65 -2.31
CA HIS A 48 5.35 17.29 -2.16
C HIS A 48 5.40 18.71 -2.71
N GLY A 49 4.89 18.94 -3.92
CA GLY A 49 4.80 20.27 -4.53
C GLY A 49 6.13 21.04 -4.64
N LEU A 50 7.28 20.35 -4.64
CA LEU A 50 8.59 20.97 -4.69
C LEU A 50 8.85 21.58 -6.07
N GLY A 51 9.41 22.79 -6.07
CA GLY A 51 9.74 23.54 -7.28
C GLY A 51 11.00 24.39 -7.11
N GLY A 52 11.29 25.19 -8.14
CA GLY A 52 12.35 26.20 -8.09
C GLY A 52 13.75 25.68 -7.74
N ALA A 53 14.51 26.50 -7.00
CA ALA A 53 15.89 26.19 -6.60
C ALA A 53 16.04 24.95 -5.70
N PRO A 54 15.16 24.70 -4.71
CA PRO A 54 15.24 23.47 -3.89
C PRO A 54 15.14 22.19 -4.72
N LEU A 55 14.21 22.14 -5.68
CA LEU A 55 14.09 20.99 -6.57
C LEU A 55 15.35 20.78 -7.41
N LYS A 56 15.90 21.86 -7.97
CA LYS A 56 17.13 21.80 -8.77
C LYS A 56 18.31 21.24 -7.96
N ARG A 57 18.52 21.75 -6.74
CA ARG A 57 19.59 21.29 -5.84
C ARG A 57 19.43 19.81 -5.46
N LEU A 58 18.21 19.33 -5.21
CA LEU A 58 17.97 17.91 -4.89
C LEU A 58 18.28 17.02 -6.08
N VAL A 59 17.85 17.41 -7.28
CA VAL A 59 18.15 16.65 -8.49
C VAL A 59 19.67 16.59 -8.73
N GLU A 60 20.38 17.70 -8.59
CA GLU A 60 21.85 17.75 -8.69
C GLU A 60 22.52 16.84 -7.64
N LEU A 61 22.04 16.86 -6.38
CA LEU A 61 22.53 15.97 -5.33
C LEU A 61 22.29 14.50 -5.69
N PHE A 62 21.09 14.14 -6.13
CA PHE A 62 20.75 12.75 -6.44
C PHE A 62 21.55 12.20 -7.62
N GLN A 63 21.97 13.06 -8.55
CA GLN A 63 22.88 12.68 -9.64
C GLN A 63 24.28 12.27 -9.14
N THR A 64 24.69 12.71 -7.95
CA THR A 64 25.97 12.29 -7.36
C THR A 64 25.93 10.86 -6.81
N TYR A 65 24.73 10.30 -6.58
CA TYR A 65 24.58 8.94 -6.08
C TYR A 65 24.65 7.92 -7.20
N ARG A 66 25.37 6.81 -6.93
CA ARG A 66 25.34 5.63 -7.78
C ARG A 66 24.07 4.84 -7.48
N LEU A 67 23.04 5.02 -8.30
CA LEU A 67 21.74 4.38 -8.11
C LEU A 67 21.52 3.24 -9.09
N GLN A 68 20.99 2.12 -8.60
CA GLN A 68 20.73 0.91 -9.38
C GLN A 68 19.37 0.97 -10.08
N ASP A 69 19.27 0.33 -11.25
CA ASP A 69 17.98 0.15 -11.91
C ASP A 69 17.04 -0.71 -11.03
N PRO A 70 15.77 -0.30 -10.82
CA PRO A 70 14.84 -1.04 -9.97
C PRO A 70 14.66 -2.52 -10.34
N SER A 71 14.84 -2.89 -11.60
CA SER A 71 14.70 -4.28 -12.05
C SER A 71 15.80 -5.21 -11.52
N VAL A 72 16.96 -4.67 -11.13
CA VAL A 72 18.09 -5.45 -10.61
C VAL A 72 18.23 -5.37 -9.09
N VAL A 73 17.48 -4.49 -8.42
CA VAL A 73 17.43 -4.43 -6.95
C VAL A 73 16.75 -5.70 -6.43
N ALA A 74 17.51 -6.51 -5.71
CA ALA A 74 17.02 -7.76 -5.14
C ALA A 74 16.13 -7.49 -3.91
N ALA A 75 14.94 -8.09 -3.89
CA ALA A 75 14.16 -8.20 -2.66
C ALA A 75 14.69 -9.38 -1.84
N PRO A 76 14.76 -9.27 -0.49
CA PRO A 76 15.06 -10.39 0.37
C PRO A 76 14.19 -11.61 0.02
N SER A 77 14.82 -12.73 -0.30
CA SER A 77 14.11 -13.93 -0.71
C SER A 77 13.52 -14.66 0.50
N PRO A 78 12.28 -15.15 0.43
CA PRO A 78 11.71 -16.04 1.45
C PRO A 78 12.43 -17.39 1.55
N ARG A 79 13.24 -17.77 0.55
CA ARG A 79 13.95 -19.06 0.50
C ARG A 79 15.20 -19.16 1.38
N SER A 80 15.62 -18.07 2.03
CA SER A 80 16.87 -18.09 2.79
C SER A 80 16.82 -18.95 4.06
N GLY A 81 15.70 -19.60 4.38
CA GLY A 81 15.55 -20.51 5.54
C GLY A 81 15.71 -19.83 6.90
N GLY A 82 16.20 -18.59 6.93
CA GLY A 82 16.33 -17.76 8.10
C GLY A 82 15.05 -16.98 8.42
N ALA A 83 15.04 -16.41 9.61
CA ALA A 83 14.00 -15.47 10.02
C ALA A 83 13.86 -14.31 9.01
N PRO A 84 12.64 -13.78 8.80
CA PRO A 84 12.45 -12.64 7.93
C PRO A 84 13.31 -11.46 8.41
N PRO A 85 13.86 -10.65 7.48
CA PRO A 85 14.65 -9.48 7.85
C PRO A 85 13.82 -8.50 8.67
N PHE A 86 14.46 -7.72 9.52
CA PHE A 86 13.78 -6.60 10.18
C PHE A 86 13.32 -5.57 9.15
N ALA A 87 12.21 -4.91 9.46
CA ALA A 87 11.69 -3.82 8.65
C ALA A 87 12.78 -2.77 8.40
N VAL A 88 12.97 -2.42 7.12
CA VAL A 88 13.89 -1.38 6.69
C VAL A 88 13.34 -0.04 7.17
N PRO A 89 14.08 0.70 8.01
CA PRO A 89 13.62 1.99 8.51
C PRO A 89 13.31 2.97 7.39
N GLY A 90 12.17 3.64 7.51
CA GLY A 90 11.69 4.64 6.56
C GLY A 90 10.98 4.09 5.32
N LEU A 91 10.96 2.78 5.07
CA LEU A 91 10.08 2.18 4.05
C LEU A 91 8.68 1.95 4.62
N ARG A 92 7.64 2.15 3.80
CA ARG A 92 6.25 1.95 4.22
C ARG A 92 6.00 0.48 4.56
N LEU A 93 5.34 0.26 5.69
CA LEU A 93 4.84 -1.06 6.07
C LEU A 93 3.46 -1.29 5.45
N LEU A 94 3.26 -2.48 4.91
CA LEU A 94 2.05 -2.87 4.23
C LEU A 94 1.50 -4.14 4.85
N ASP A 95 0.19 -4.21 5.03
CA ASP A 95 -0.48 -5.47 5.35
C ASP A 95 -0.59 -6.32 4.08
N GLY A 96 -0.33 -7.62 4.25
CA GLY A 96 -0.45 -8.57 3.17
C GLY A 96 -0.53 -10.01 3.65
N PHE A 97 -0.42 -10.89 2.67
CA PHE A 97 -0.59 -12.32 2.80
C PHE A 97 0.63 -13.02 2.21
N GLU A 98 1.12 -14.01 2.93
CA GLU A 98 2.17 -14.93 2.51
C GLU A 98 1.64 -16.35 2.36
N CYS A 99 1.93 -16.98 1.22
CA CYS A 99 1.58 -18.36 0.94
C CYS A 99 2.53 -19.28 1.69
N LEU A 100 1.98 -20.26 2.40
CA LEU A 100 2.77 -21.23 3.17
C LEU A 100 3.24 -22.41 2.32
N ALA A 101 2.68 -22.57 1.11
CA ALA A 101 3.06 -23.63 0.17
C ALA A 101 4.16 -23.19 -0.82
N CYS A 102 4.35 -21.88 -1.05
CA CYS A 102 5.42 -21.41 -1.92
C CYS A 102 5.91 -19.99 -1.60
N PRO A 103 7.18 -19.68 -1.91
CA PRO A 103 7.77 -18.37 -1.63
C PRO A 103 7.33 -17.26 -2.59
N ALA A 104 6.70 -17.60 -3.72
CA ALA A 104 6.26 -16.61 -4.70
C ALA A 104 4.88 -16.01 -4.37
N GLY A 105 4.12 -16.62 -3.46
CA GLY A 105 2.79 -16.17 -3.08
C GLY A 105 2.86 -15.04 -2.05
N LEU A 106 3.29 -13.85 -2.45
CA LEU A 106 3.17 -12.63 -1.63
C LEU A 106 2.21 -11.65 -2.30
N THR A 107 1.19 -11.22 -1.57
CA THR A 107 0.20 -10.29 -2.11
C THR A 107 -0.45 -9.45 -1.04
N ARG A 108 -0.97 -8.28 -1.41
CA ARG A 108 -1.81 -7.44 -0.54
C ARG A 108 -3.29 -7.64 -0.79
N ASN A 109 -3.66 -8.26 -1.91
CA ASN A 109 -5.04 -8.41 -2.33
C ASN A 109 -5.56 -9.82 -1.97
N PRO A 110 -6.61 -9.94 -1.13
CA PRO A 110 -7.25 -11.22 -0.80
C PRO A 110 -7.77 -12.00 -2.02
N GLN A 111 -8.24 -11.32 -3.07
CA GLN A 111 -8.71 -11.98 -4.29
C GLN A 111 -7.53 -12.58 -5.06
N ALA A 112 -6.41 -11.85 -5.16
CA ALA A 112 -5.19 -12.37 -5.79
C ALA A 112 -4.60 -13.55 -5.00
N ARG A 113 -4.72 -13.53 -3.67
CA ARG A 113 -4.37 -14.66 -2.79
C ARG A 113 -5.20 -15.89 -3.13
N ASP A 114 -6.52 -15.74 -3.23
CA ASP A 114 -7.43 -16.85 -3.52
C ASP A 114 -7.22 -17.40 -4.94
N LEU A 115 -6.98 -16.52 -5.92
CA LEU A 115 -6.62 -16.89 -7.28
C LEU A 115 -5.30 -17.67 -7.34
N HIS A 116 -4.29 -17.23 -6.58
CA HIS A 116 -3.00 -17.92 -6.49
C HIS A 116 -3.17 -19.34 -5.93
N LEU A 117 -3.96 -19.53 -4.86
CA LEU A 117 -4.25 -20.87 -4.34
C LEU A 117 -4.85 -21.79 -5.39
N SER A 118 -5.87 -21.29 -6.08
CA SER A 118 -6.57 -22.09 -7.07
C SER A 118 -5.68 -22.44 -8.26
N ARG A 119 -4.84 -21.51 -8.73
CA ARG A 119 -4.03 -21.70 -9.94
C ARG A 119 -2.69 -22.41 -9.68
N ALA A 120 -1.96 -22.01 -8.64
CA ALA A 120 -0.63 -22.52 -8.36
C ALA A 120 -0.65 -23.81 -7.53
N HIS A 121 -1.68 -24.00 -6.71
CA HIS A 121 -1.76 -25.11 -5.75
C HIS A 121 -3.00 -25.98 -5.91
N GLN A 122 -3.94 -25.62 -6.80
CA GLN A 122 -5.22 -26.31 -6.98
C GLN A 122 -6.02 -26.46 -5.67
N GLN A 123 -5.82 -25.52 -4.74
CA GLN A 123 -6.46 -25.51 -3.44
C GLN A 123 -7.61 -24.51 -3.39
N LYS A 124 -8.66 -24.85 -2.65
CA LYS A 124 -9.80 -23.96 -2.45
C LYS A 124 -9.55 -23.08 -1.21
N PRO A 125 -9.82 -21.76 -1.25
CA PRO A 125 -9.66 -20.89 -0.08
C PRO A 125 -10.39 -21.38 1.17
N ALA A 126 -11.54 -22.06 1.00
CA ALA A 126 -12.29 -22.65 2.11
C ALA A 126 -11.49 -23.71 2.92
N GLN A 127 -10.49 -24.35 2.31
CA GLN A 127 -9.62 -25.32 2.99
C GLN A 127 -8.71 -24.66 4.04
N HIS A 128 -8.51 -23.33 3.97
CA HIS A 128 -7.72 -22.57 4.93
C HIS A 128 -8.18 -22.76 6.38
N LYS A 129 -9.49 -22.97 6.61
CA LYS A 129 -10.05 -23.23 7.95
C LYS A 129 -9.54 -24.54 8.58
N LYS A 130 -9.22 -25.54 7.75
CA LYS A 130 -8.75 -26.86 8.20
C LYS A 130 -7.22 -26.93 8.24
N THR A 131 -6.58 -26.32 7.25
CA THR A 131 -5.13 -26.27 7.15
C THR A 131 -4.74 -24.87 6.68
N PRO A 132 -4.00 -24.09 7.48
CA PRO A 132 -3.64 -22.74 7.10
C PRO A 132 -2.78 -22.77 5.83
N LEU A 133 -3.32 -22.23 4.74
CA LEU A 133 -2.63 -22.14 3.45
C LEU A 133 -1.86 -20.81 3.28
N TRP A 134 -2.20 -19.81 4.08
CA TRP A 134 -1.61 -18.47 4.06
C TRP A 134 -1.44 -17.95 5.47
N ARG A 135 -0.66 -16.89 5.62
CA ARG A 135 -0.52 -16.16 6.86
C ARG A 135 -0.60 -14.66 6.58
N ALA A 136 -1.28 -13.92 7.45
CA ALA A 136 -1.20 -12.46 7.44
C ALA A 136 0.19 -12.01 7.89
N CYS A 137 0.82 -11.11 7.15
CA CYS A 137 2.18 -10.65 7.42
C CYS A 137 2.35 -9.16 7.13
N LYS A 138 3.47 -8.61 7.60
CA LYS A 138 3.94 -7.28 7.23
C LYS A 138 4.87 -7.39 6.04
N LEU A 139 4.57 -6.62 5.01
CA LEU A 139 5.33 -6.52 3.76
C LEU A 139 5.99 -5.15 3.66
N GLN A 140 7.15 -5.12 3.02
CA GLN A 140 7.72 -3.90 2.46
C GLN A 140 8.03 -4.12 0.98
N THR A 141 8.18 -3.00 0.26
CA THR A 141 8.69 -3.00 -1.10
C THR A 141 9.50 -1.74 -1.31
N TYR A 142 10.53 -1.81 -2.16
CA TYR A 142 11.35 -0.65 -2.47
C TYR A 142 10.63 0.31 -3.43
N PHE A 143 9.89 -0.21 -4.43
CA PHE A 143 9.30 0.60 -5.49
C PHE A 143 7.80 0.32 -5.62
N ALA A 144 7.02 1.35 -5.97
CA ALA A 144 5.56 1.24 -6.12
C ALA A 144 5.07 1.14 -7.57
N GLU A 145 5.96 1.24 -8.56
CA GLU A 145 5.58 1.10 -9.96
C GLU A 145 5.23 -0.35 -10.27
N ASN A 146 4.06 -0.62 -10.85
CA ASN A 146 3.45 -1.95 -10.97
C ASN A 146 4.39 -3.09 -11.40
N ARG A 147 5.30 -2.85 -12.35
CA ARG A 147 6.26 -3.86 -12.86
C ARG A 147 7.51 -4.03 -11.99
N LEU A 148 7.71 -3.15 -11.02
CA LEU A 148 8.88 -3.05 -10.16
C LEU A 148 8.54 -3.39 -8.69
N ILE A 149 7.27 -3.60 -8.37
CA ILE A 149 6.85 -4.04 -7.03
C ILE A 149 7.40 -5.43 -6.78
N ARG A 150 8.23 -5.54 -5.75
CA ARG A 150 8.72 -6.80 -5.21
C ARG A 150 8.50 -6.78 -3.71
N TYR A 151 7.49 -7.51 -3.25
CA TYR A 151 7.22 -7.61 -1.82
C TYR A 151 8.23 -8.54 -1.16
N PHE A 152 8.59 -8.21 0.07
CA PHE A 152 9.30 -9.09 0.97
C PHE A 152 8.69 -8.99 2.36
N VAL A 153 8.65 -10.12 3.06
CA VAL A 153 8.14 -10.20 4.44
C VAL A 153 9.18 -9.60 5.39
N VAL A 154 8.70 -8.87 6.40
CA VAL A 154 9.56 -8.28 7.41
C VAL A 154 9.09 -8.60 8.83
N ALA A 155 10.04 -8.75 9.73
CA ALA A 155 9.79 -8.75 11.17
C ALA A 155 9.78 -7.30 11.69
N LEU A 156 8.85 -7.00 12.59
CA LEU A 156 8.92 -5.79 13.40
C LEU A 156 9.85 -6.07 14.58
N LYS A 157 10.76 -5.14 14.89
CA LYS A 157 11.47 -5.20 16.17
C LYS A 157 10.43 -5.01 17.26
N SER A 158 10.14 -6.07 18.00
CA SER A 158 9.35 -5.98 19.22
C SER A 158 10.21 -5.28 20.26
N ASP A 159 9.88 -4.05 20.62
CA ASP A 159 10.61 -3.29 21.66
C ASP A 159 10.35 -3.82 23.09
N HIS A 160 9.74 -5.00 23.26
CA HIS A 160 9.62 -5.64 24.57
C HIS A 160 9.92 -7.15 24.55
N PRO A 161 10.61 -7.65 25.61
CA PRO A 161 10.82 -9.07 25.82
C PRO A 161 9.47 -9.78 25.99
N ARG A 162 9.31 -10.89 25.28
CA ARG A 162 8.19 -11.83 25.45
C ARG A 162 8.15 -12.30 26.90
N LEU A 163 7.15 -11.87 27.66
CA LEU A 163 6.59 -12.69 28.72
C LEU A 163 5.46 -13.48 28.09
N ALA A 164 5.72 -14.78 27.93
CA ALA A 164 4.67 -15.76 27.81
C ALA A 164 4.00 -15.83 29.18
N GLU A 165 2.68 -15.72 29.23
CA GLU A 165 1.85 -16.44 30.20
C GLU A 165 0.39 -16.32 29.76
N ASP A 166 -0.26 -17.49 29.79
CA ASP A 166 -1.66 -17.73 29.54
C ASP A 166 -2.52 -16.95 30.55
N GLU A 167 -3.73 -16.55 30.15
CA GLU A 167 -4.95 -16.97 30.85
C GLU A 167 -6.22 -16.34 30.27
N ALA A 168 -7.31 -17.04 30.60
CA ALA A 168 -8.61 -17.06 30.00
C ALA A 168 -9.51 -15.84 30.32
N ASN A 169 -10.41 -15.59 29.36
CA ASN A 169 -11.84 -15.36 29.58
C ASN A 169 -12.29 -14.16 30.44
N GLN A 170 -12.83 -13.13 29.77
CA GLN A 170 -14.05 -12.52 30.27
C GLN A 170 -14.88 -11.93 29.13
N GLY A 171 -16.05 -12.52 28.91
CA GLY A 171 -17.05 -12.05 27.98
C GLY A 171 -17.75 -10.80 28.51
N ILE A 172 -18.07 -9.89 27.58
CA ILE A 172 -19.13 -8.92 27.79
C ILE A 172 -19.93 -8.85 26.48
N SER A 173 -21.20 -9.22 26.58
CA SER A 173 -22.22 -9.10 25.55
C SER A 173 -22.73 -7.66 25.46
N TYR A 174 -22.80 -7.11 24.26
CA TYR A 174 -23.74 -6.04 23.92
C TYR A 174 -24.10 -6.20 22.43
N GLU A 175 -25.20 -6.91 22.19
CA GLU A 175 -26.04 -6.68 21.01
C GLU A 175 -26.75 -5.33 21.18
N GLU A 176 -27.08 -4.71 20.05
CA GLU A 176 -27.92 -3.51 19.89
C GLU A 176 -27.33 -2.11 20.17
N GLU A 177 -26.56 -1.62 19.19
CA GLU A 177 -26.74 -0.25 18.68
C GLU A 177 -26.43 -0.21 17.17
N LYS A 178 -27.24 -0.92 16.38
CA LYS A 178 -27.06 -1.07 14.94
C LYS A 178 -28.23 -0.46 14.18
N ALA A 179 -28.37 0.86 14.25
CA ALA A 179 -29.35 1.56 13.40
C ALA A 179 -29.01 3.00 12.99
N ALA A 180 -27.91 3.62 13.48
CA ALA A 180 -27.66 5.05 13.22
C ALA A 180 -26.47 5.38 12.31
N THR A 181 -25.68 4.41 11.83
CA THR A 181 -24.41 4.69 11.11
C THR A 181 -24.36 4.25 9.65
N ASN A 182 -25.46 3.80 9.05
CA ASN A 182 -25.45 3.17 7.71
C ASN A 182 -25.77 4.12 6.54
N ILE A 183 -26.08 5.39 6.79
CA ILE A 183 -26.41 6.39 5.75
C ILE A 183 -25.28 7.42 5.64
N VAL A 184 -24.82 7.72 4.43
CA VAL A 184 -23.78 8.73 4.19
C VAL A 184 -24.38 10.14 4.27
N TYR A 185 -24.41 10.73 5.46
CA TYR A 185 -24.98 12.06 5.71
C TYR A 185 -24.14 13.23 5.13
N GLY A 186 -22.90 12.96 4.75
CA GLY A 186 -22.01 13.91 4.10
C GLY A 186 -20.58 13.81 4.60
N PHE A 187 -19.66 14.37 3.83
CA PHE A 187 -18.22 14.26 4.10
C PHE A 187 -17.67 15.35 5.05
N GLY A 188 -18.52 16.20 5.63
CA GLY A 188 -18.09 17.42 6.36
C GLY A 188 -17.22 17.19 7.61
N SER A 189 -17.30 16.00 8.20
CA SER A 189 -16.61 15.63 9.44
C SER A 189 -15.66 14.44 9.30
N HIS A 190 -15.43 13.93 8.07
CA HIS A 190 -14.55 12.78 7.80
C HIS A 190 -13.24 13.23 7.15
N ARG A 191 -12.12 12.52 7.37
CA ARG A 191 -10.80 12.76 6.73
C ARG A 191 -10.84 12.87 5.20
N SER A 192 -11.91 12.37 4.59
CA SER A 192 -12.21 12.44 3.16
C SER A 192 -12.71 13.82 2.69
N ALA A 193 -13.07 14.74 3.61
CA ALA A 193 -13.51 16.11 3.31
C ALA A 193 -12.47 16.93 2.52
N VAL A 194 -11.19 16.60 2.72
CA VAL A 194 -10.03 17.36 2.24
C VAL A 194 -9.51 16.82 0.89
N ILE A 195 -10.15 15.79 0.33
CA ILE A 195 -9.71 15.17 -0.92
C ILE A 195 -10.22 16.02 -2.11
N LEU A 196 -9.34 16.85 -2.65
CA LEU A 196 -9.63 17.84 -3.71
C LEU A 196 -10.22 17.25 -5.00
N TRP A 197 -9.88 16.02 -5.38
CA TRP A 197 -10.41 15.42 -6.60
C TRP A 197 -11.85 14.91 -6.42
N LEU A 198 -12.23 14.46 -5.21
CA LEU A 198 -13.62 14.08 -4.87
C LEU A 198 -14.56 15.29 -4.92
N GLN A 199 -14.05 16.50 -4.65
CA GLN A 199 -14.80 17.75 -4.78
C GLN A 199 -14.94 18.20 -6.24
N ARG A 200 -13.93 17.95 -7.09
CA ARG A 200 -13.94 18.36 -8.50
C ARG A 200 -14.80 17.50 -9.42
N THR A 201 -15.04 16.24 -9.07
CA THR A 201 -15.76 15.28 -9.92
C THR A 201 -17.25 15.16 -9.61
N GLY A 202 -17.75 15.84 -8.57
CA GLY A 202 -19.16 15.76 -8.13
C GLY A 202 -19.56 14.44 -7.47
N ILE A 203 -18.65 13.46 -7.37
CA ILE A 203 -18.89 12.13 -6.79
C ILE A 203 -19.36 12.23 -5.34
N LYS A 204 -18.87 13.24 -4.60
CA LYS A 204 -19.30 13.56 -3.24
C LYS A 204 -20.82 13.77 -3.15
N ASP A 205 -21.42 14.44 -4.13
CA ASP A 205 -22.84 14.75 -4.14
C ASP A 205 -23.67 13.53 -4.57
N CYS A 206 -23.12 12.69 -5.45
CA CYS A 206 -23.75 11.43 -5.88
C CYS A 206 -23.86 10.38 -4.76
N LEU A 207 -22.94 10.39 -3.79
CA LEU A 207 -22.91 9.42 -2.68
C LEU A 207 -23.67 9.90 -1.44
N LYS A 208 -24.10 11.17 -1.41
CA LYS A 208 -24.79 11.75 -0.26
C LYS A 208 -26.21 11.18 -0.17
N GLY A 209 -26.57 10.61 0.99
CA GLY A 209 -27.89 10.03 1.24
C GLY A 209 -28.04 8.57 0.80
N LEU A 210 -27.04 7.97 0.16
CA LEU A 210 -27.03 6.54 -0.11
C LEU A 210 -26.59 5.76 1.13
N ASP A 211 -27.24 4.62 1.36
CA ASP A 211 -26.79 3.65 2.34
C ASP A 211 -25.70 2.72 1.76
N LYS A 212 -24.95 2.07 2.65
CA LYS A 212 -23.82 1.20 2.27
C LYS A 212 -24.25 0.01 1.40
N GLU A 213 -25.47 -0.49 1.58
CA GLU A 213 -26.02 -1.63 0.87
C GLU A 213 -26.44 -1.24 -0.55
N GLN A 214 -26.97 -0.04 -0.75
CA GLN A 214 -27.28 0.54 -2.06
C GLN A 214 -26.03 0.83 -2.88
N ILE A 215 -24.96 1.34 -2.25
CA ILE A 215 -23.66 1.50 -2.91
C ILE A 215 -23.15 0.12 -3.34
N GLN A 216 -23.21 -0.88 -2.47
CA GLN A 216 -22.76 -2.24 -2.79
C GLN A 216 -23.65 -2.94 -3.85
N ALA A 217 -24.95 -2.62 -3.89
CA ALA A 217 -25.90 -3.10 -4.90
C ALA A 217 -25.63 -2.46 -6.27
N SER A 218 -25.23 -1.19 -6.35
CA SER A 218 -24.85 -0.56 -7.63
C SER A 218 -23.64 -1.23 -8.31
N PHE A 219 -22.68 -1.75 -7.53
CA PHE A 219 -21.60 -2.59 -8.06
C PHE A 219 -22.05 -4.01 -8.42
N SER A 220 -23.20 -4.44 -7.90
CA SER A 220 -23.79 -5.76 -8.19
C SER A 220 -24.68 -5.74 -9.43
N LEU A 221 -25.23 -4.59 -9.82
CA LEU A 221 -26.00 -4.40 -11.07
C LEU A 221 -25.15 -4.58 -12.35
N PHE A 222 -23.83 -4.57 -12.25
CA PHE A 222 -22.91 -4.75 -13.38
C PHE A 222 -22.35 -6.18 -13.50
N LYS A 223 -22.90 -7.15 -12.74
CA LYS A 223 -22.42 -8.55 -12.71
C LYS A 223 -23.13 -9.51 -13.66
N ASP A 224 -23.93 -9.02 -14.62
CA ASP A 224 -24.36 -9.86 -15.74
C ASP A 224 -23.18 -10.01 -16.72
N ALA A 225 -22.32 -10.96 -16.35
CA ALA A 225 -20.99 -11.22 -16.89
C ALA A 225 -20.95 -11.64 -18.37
N ASP A 226 -22.09 -11.73 -19.05
CA ASP A 226 -22.16 -12.12 -20.47
C ASP A 226 -22.39 -10.96 -21.43
N SER A 227 -22.71 -9.75 -20.96
CA SER A 227 -23.16 -8.71 -21.89
C SER A 227 -22.09 -7.72 -22.34
N LYS A 228 -21.07 -7.36 -21.53
CA LYS A 228 -20.07 -6.31 -21.89
C LYS A 228 -18.72 -6.47 -21.17
N PRO A 229 -17.75 -7.24 -21.71
CA PRO A 229 -16.44 -7.45 -21.09
C PRO A 229 -15.60 -6.16 -20.95
N GLU A 230 -15.86 -5.13 -21.78
CA GLU A 230 -15.18 -3.84 -21.71
C GLU A 230 -15.53 -3.07 -20.43
N LEU A 231 -16.75 -3.24 -19.90
CA LEU A 231 -17.16 -2.61 -18.64
C LEU A 231 -16.45 -3.22 -17.43
N PHE A 232 -16.14 -4.53 -17.48
CA PHE A 232 -15.39 -5.20 -16.43
C PHE A 232 -13.94 -4.68 -16.35
N LEU A 233 -13.31 -4.48 -17.51
CA LEU A 233 -11.99 -3.85 -17.63
C LEU A 233 -11.99 -2.41 -17.15
N ILE A 234 -13.03 -1.63 -17.47
CA ILE A 234 -13.17 -0.25 -16.98
C ILE A 234 -13.31 -0.24 -15.45
N LEU A 235 -14.12 -1.13 -14.87
CA LEU A 235 -14.28 -1.25 -13.42
C LEU A 235 -12.99 -1.71 -12.72
N GLU A 236 -12.25 -2.65 -13.29
CA GLU A 236 -10.95 -3.11 -12.77
C GLU A 236 -9.90 -2.00 -12.81
N VAL A 237 -9.86 -1.23 -13.90
CA VAL A 237 -8.98 -0.07 -14.02
C VAL A 237 -9.38 1.05 -13.07
N MET A 238 -10.69 1.31 -12.90
CA MET A 238 -11.18 2.30 -11.96
C MET A 238 -10.92 1.90 -10.51
N ASP A 239 -11.13 0.64 -10.11
CA ASP A 239 -10.86 0.14 -8.77
C ASP A 239 -9.35 0.18 -8.43
N LYS A 240 -8.52 -0.09 -9.43
CA LYS A 240 -7.06 0.11 -9.35
C LYS A 240 -6.70 1.58 -9.14
N ILE A 241 -7.30 2.50 -9.91
CA ILE A 241 -7.08 3.95 -9.76
C ILE A 241 -7.57 4.45 -8.39
N PHE A 242 -8.72 3.98 -7.91
CA PHE A 242 -9.26 4.37 -6.60
C PHE A 242 -8.45 3.81 -5.43
N SER A 243 -7.90 2.60 -5.56
CA SER A 243 -6.98 2.00 -4.59
C SER A 243 -5.64 2.75 -4.52
N GLU A 244 -5.18 3.29 -5.65
CA GLU A 244 -3.98 4.14 -5.74
C GLU A 244 -4.22 5.55 -5.17
N ALA A 245 -5.45 6.09 -5.28
CA ALA A 245 -5.81 7.43 -4.79
C ALA A 245 -6.11 7.51 -3.27
N HIS A 246 -6.26 6.37 -2.59
CA HIS A 246 -6.50 6.27 -1.15
C HIS A 246 -5.28 5.74 -0.35
N SER A 247 -4.07 5.77 -0.95
CA SER A 247 -2.81 5.31 -0.35
C SER A 247 -1.82 6.42 0.00
#